data_AF-A0A0W1F083-F1
#
_entry.id   AF-A0A0W1F083-F1
#
_cell.length_a   1.000
_cell.length_b   1.000
_cell.length_c   1.000
_cell.angle_alpha   90.00
_cell.angle_beta   90.00
_cell.angle_gamma   90.00
#
_symmetry.space_group_name_H-M   'P 1'
#
loop_
_entity.id
_entity.type
_entity.pdbx_description
1 polymer ?
#
loop_
_entity_poly.entity_id
_entity_poly.type
_entity_poly.pdbx_seq_one_letter_code
_entity_poly.pdbx_strand_id
1 'polypeptide(L)' 'MFLILALIAVWTGIVVSVSPWVGTWPVLVQAVFYLAAGIVWILPLKPLLRWMELGKWRG' A
#
# COMPACT_ATOMS: atom_id res chain seq x y z
N MET A 1 8.50 1.00 -15.03
CA MET A 1 7.18 1.67 -15.16
C MET A 1 6.05 0.80 -14.59
N PHE A 2 5.76 -0.37 -15.17
CA PHE A 2 4.59 -1.19 -14.77
C PHE A 2 4.58 -1.71 -13.33
N LEU A 3 5.73 -1.93 -12.70
CA LEU A 3 5.79 -2.45 -11.34
C LEU A 3 5.17 -1.51 -10.30
N ILE A 4 5.33 -0.19 -10.47
CA ILE A 4 4.71 0.79 -9.58
C ILE A 4 3.19 0.78 -9.77
N LEU A 5 2.72 0.69 -11.02
CA LEU A 5 1.30 0.60 -11.33
C LEU A 5 0.69 -0.69 -10.78
N ALA A 6 1.39 -1.83 -10.91
CA ALA A 6 0.97 -3.09 -10.34
C ALA A 6 0.93 -3.03 -8.80
N LEU A 7 1.93 -2.41 -8.17
CA LEU A 7 1.96 -2.20 -6.72
C LEU A 7 0.74 -1.38 -6.26
N ILE A 8 0.47 -0.26 -6.93
CA ILE A 8 -0.67 0.60 -6.61
C ILE A 8 -1.98 -0.17 -6.81
N ALA A 9 -2.15 -0.86 -7.94
CA ALA A 9 -3.37 -1.61 -8.24
C ALA A 9 -3.63 -2.75 -7.24
N VAL A 10 -2.59 -3.49 -6.85
CA VAL A 10 -2.69 -4.54 -5.83
C VAL A 10 -3.04 -3.92 -4.48
N TRP A 11 -2.34 -2.86 -4.08
CA TRP A 11 -2.58 -2.21 -2.79
C TRP A 11 -3.98 -1.61 -2.70
N THR A 12 -4.42 -0.87 -3.72
CA THR A 12 -5.77 -0.30 -3.77
C THR A 12 -6.83 -1.39 -3.85
N GLY A 13 -6.61 -2.45 -4.63
CA GLY A 13 -7.51 -3.60 -4.69
C GLY A 13 -7.72 -4.24 -3.31
N ILE A 14 -6.65 -4.44 -2.54
CA ILE A 14 -6.72 -4.96 -1.17
C ILE A 14 -7.53 -4.01 -0.28
N VAL A 15 -7.19 -2.72 -0.23
CA VAL A 15 -7.86 -1.76 0.66
C VAL A 15 -9.34 -1.60 0.29
N VAL A 16 -9.65 -1.49 -1.00
CA VAL A 16 -11.04 -1.37 -1.50
C VAL A 16 -11.84 -2.61 -1.17
N SER A 17 -11.26 -3.81 -1.33
CA SER A 17 -11.96 -5.05 -1.01
C SER A 17 -12.40 -5.09 0.45
N VAL A 18 -11.59 -4.53 1.37
CA VAL A 18 -11.86 -4.53 2.82
C VAL A 18 -12.74 -3.33 3.25
N SER A 19 -12.86 -2.31 2.41
CA SER A 19 -13.56 -1.06 2.71
C SER A 19 -15.04 -1.20 3.12
N PRO A 20 -15.85 -2.16 2.60
CA PRO A 20 -17.24 -2.32 3.04
C PRO A 20 -17.36 -2.67 4.53
N TRP A 21 -16.45 -3.48 5.07
CA TRP A 21 -16.45 -3.83 6.49
C TRP A 21 -15.91 -2.68 7.35
N VAL A 22 -14.83 -2.04 6.89
CA VAL A 22 -14.26 -0.85 7.56
C VAL A 22 -15.27 0.31 7.59
N GLY A 23 -16.16 0.38 6.59
CA GLY A 23 -17.29 1.31 6.53
C GLY A 23 -18.24 1.24 7.73
N THR A 24 -18.30 0.10 8.42
CA THR A 24 -19.20 -0.13 9.56
C THR A 24 -18.58 0.21 10.92
N TRP A 25 -17.27 0.51 10.95
CA TRP A 25 -16.55 0.81 12.19
C TRP A 25 -16.77 2.26 12.65
N PRO A 26 -16.54 2.56 13.94
CA PRO A 26 -16.49 3.94 14.41
C PRO A 26 -15.44 4.77 13.65
N VAL A 27 -15.75 6.03 13.39
CA VAL A 27 -14.93 6.93 12.56
C VAL A 27 -13.47 7.02 13.00
N LEU A 28 -13.20 6.97 14.31
CA LEU A 28 -11.82 7.02 14.84
C LEU A 28 -11.02 5.76 14.48
N VAL A 29 -11.64 4.59 14.53
CA VAL A 29 -11.00 3.31 14.15
C VAL A 29 -10.76 3.31 12.65
N GLN A 30 -11.71 3.83 11.88
CA GLN A 30 -11.59 4.02 10.44
C GLN A 30 -10.40 4.93 10.09
N ALA A 31 -10.26 6.06 10.79
CA ALA A 31 -9.16 7.00 10.61
C ALA A 31 -7.80 6.33 10.89
N VAL A 32 -7.69 5.58 11.99
CA VAL A 32 -6.47 4.84 12.32
C VAL A 32 -6.15 3.80 11.23
N PHE A 33 -7.15 3.07 10.74
CA PHE A 33 -6.98 2.09 9.67
C PHE A 33 -6.45 2.74 8.38
N TYR A 34 -7.07 3.83 7.92
CA TYR A 34 -6.64 4.50 6.68
C TYR A 34 -5.29 5.22 6.84
N LEU A 35 -4.98 5.75 8.03
CA LEU A 35 -3.64 6.28 8.33
C LEU A 35 -2.59 5.18 8.26
N ALA A 36 -2.84 4.03 8.89
CA ALA A 36 -1.93 2.89 8.83
C ALA A 36 -1.77 2.38 7.39
N ALA A 37 -2.86 2.25 6.63
CA ALA A 37 -2.80 1.86 5.23
C ALA A 37 -1.98 2.86 4.37
N GLY A 38 -2.13 4.16 4.64
CA GLY A 38 -1.36 5.24 4.01
C GLY A 38 0.12 5.29 4.41
N ILE A 39 0.53 4.62 5.48
CA ILE A 39 1.95 4.49 5.88
C ILE A 39 2.54 3.17 5.38
N VAL A 40 1.81 2.07 5.54
CA VAL A 40 2.29 0.71 5.25
C VAL A 40 2.61 0.53 3.76
N TRP A 41 1.88 1.18 2.86
CA TRP A 41 2.13 1.07 1.40
C TRP A 41 3.51 1.62 0.98
N ILE A 42 4.21 2.37 1.84
CA ILE A 42 5.56 2.88 1.60
C ILE A 42 6.61 1.75 1.73
N LEU A 43 6.34 0.72 2.54
CA LEU A 43 7.26 -0.40 2.76
C LEU A 43 7.69 -1.09 1.44
N PRO A 44 6.77 -1.46 0.52
CA PRO A 44 7.14 -2.06 -0.75
C PRO A 44 7.75 -1.09 -1.77
N LEU A 45 7.54 0.22 -1.63
CA LEU A 45 8.15 1.24 -2.50
C LEU A 45 9.68 1.27 -2.38
N LYS A 46 10.20 1.17 -1.15
CA LYS A 46 11.64 1.27 -0.88
C LYS A 46 12.49 0.22 -1.63
N PRO A 47 12.20 -1.10 -1.55
CA PRO A 47 12.95 -2.09 -2.33
C PRO A 47 12.71 -1.97 -3.83
N LEU A 48 11.51 -1.56 -4.26
CA LEU A 48 11.18 -1.38 -5.67
C LEU A 48 12.00 -0.24 -6.31
N LEU A 49 12.08 0.91 -5.63
CA LEU A 49 12.90 2.04 -6.06
C LEU A 49 14.38 1.66 -6.12
N ARG A 50 14.87 0.96 -5.09
CA ARG A 50 16.25 0.45 -5.08
C ARG A 50 16.54 -0.46 -6.27
N TRP A 51 15.60 -1.34 -6.63
CA TRP A 51 15.76 -2.19 -7.80
C TRP A 51 15.75 -1.38 -9.11
N MET A 52 14.90 -0.36 -9.21
CA MET A 52 14.84 0.51 -10.39
C MET A 52 16.13 1.32 -10.59
N GLU A 53 16.77 1.76 -9.50
CA GLU A 53 18.00 2.58 -9.55
C GLU A 53 19.28 1.74 -9.64
N LEU A 54 19.34 0.59 -8.95
CA LEU A 54 20.58 -0.19 -8.80
C LEU A 54 20.53 -1.58 -9.47
N GLY A 55 19.38 -2.01 -9.97
CA GLY A 55 19.18 -3.37 -10.53
C GLY A 55 19.24 -4.50 -9.51
N LYS A 56 19.39 -4.20 -8.20
CA LYS A 56 19.55 -5.17 -7.11
C LYS A 56 18.35 -5.14 -6.17
N TRP A 57 17.71 -6.30 -5.99
CA TRP A 57 16.59 -6.47 -5.05
C TRP A 57 17.03 -6.57 -3.59
N ARG A 58 18.25 -7.07 -3.35
CA ARG A 58 18.89 -7.17 -2.03
C ARG A 58 20.33 -6.73 -2.19
N GLY A 59 20.73 -5.77 -1.36
CA GLY A 59 22.12 -5.39 -1.13
C GLY A 59 22.43 -5.76 0.31
#